data_AF-A0A7S4MR59-F1
#
_entry.id   AF-A0A7S4MR59-F1
#
_cell.length_a   1.000
_cell.length_b   1.000
_cell.length_c   1.000
_cell.angle_alpha   90.00
_cell.angle_beta   90.00
_cell.angle_gamma   90.00
#
_symmetry.space_group_name_H-M   'P 1'
#
loop_
_entity.id
_entity.type
_entity.pdbx_description
1 polymer ?
#
loop_
_entity_poly.entity_id
_entity_poly.type
_entity_poly.pdbx_seq_one_letter_code
_entity_poly.pdbx_strand_id
1 'polypeptide(L)'
;RPLMKSFTSEEVAKHNTASDCWIIVKGKVFDVTKFLADHPGGKKVLLKVAGKDATKEFESLHSAGVLKKYSPSLCIGELNDNQSTQSASNGDDGNCFGEMVPFGDPCWYQDWNLPYYNDSHRRFRKEIRAFVEEHIMPF
;
A
#
# COMPACT_ATOMS: atom_id res chain seq x y z
N ARG A 1 22.22 -17.91 -0.02
CA ARG A 1 20.94 -17.23 0.25
C ARG A 1 19.84 -18.29 0.22
N PRO A 2 19.04 -18.48 1.28
CA PRO A 2 17.85 -19.31 1.15
C PRO A 2 16.94 -18.69 0.08
N LEU A 3 16.52 -19.48 -0.90
CA LEU A 3 15.53 -19.06 -1.90
C LEU A 3 14.22 -18.81 -1.15
N MET A 4 13.79 -17.56 -1.04
CA MET A 4 12.40 -17.27 -0.63
C MET A 4 11.51 -17.70 -1.79
N LYS A 5 10.45 -18.45 -1.49
CA LYS A 5 9.49 -18.87 -2.52
C LYS A 5 8.75 -17.64 -3.02
N SER A 6 8.44 -17.63 -4.31
CA SER A 6 7.69 -16.56 -4.94
C SER A 6 6.33 -17.06 -5.39
N PHE A 7 5.30 -16.26 -5.17
CA PHE A 7 3.91 -16.61 -5.47
C PHE A 7 3.25 -15.52 -6.32
N THR A 8 2.31 -15.87 -7.19
CA THR A 8 1.50 -14.90 -7.94
C THR A 8 0.24 -14.53 -7.16
N SER A 9 -0.40 -13.40 -7.49
CA SER A 9 -1.68 -13.04 -6.86
C SER A 9 -2.76 -14.08 -7.14
N GLU A 10 -2.77 -14.66 -8.34
CA GLU A 10 -3.67 -15.74 -8.73
C GLU A 10 -3.49 -17.00 -7.88
N GLU A 11 -2.25 -17.33 -7.49
CA GLU A 11 -1.99 -18.45 -6.61
C GLU A 11 -2.53 -18.16 -5.21
N VAL A 12 -2.24 -16.98 -4.67
CA VAL A 12 -2.73 -16.57 -3.34
C VAL A 12 -4.26 -16.55 -3.30
N ALA A 13 -4.94 -16.16 -4.38
CA ALA A 13 -6.39 -16.11 -4.48
C ALA A 13 -7.08 -17.48 -4.30
N LYS A 14 -6.37 -18.60 -4.54
CA LYS A 14 -6.87 -19.96 -4.30
C LYS A 14 -6.97 -20.29 -2.81
N HIS A 15 -6.17 -19.63 -1.97
CA HIS A 15 -6.07 -19.86 -0.53
C HIS A 15 -6.99 -18.90 0.25
N ASN A 16 -8.31 -19.06 0.05
CA ASN A 16 -9.34 -18.17 0.58
C ASN A 16 -10.27 -18.80 1.64
N THR A 17 -9.87 -19.94 2.23
CA THR A 17 -10.74 -20.71 3.14
C THR A 17 -10.25 -20.68 4.58
N ALA A 18 -11.10 -21.06 5.54
CA ALA A 18 -10.70 -21.06 6.95
C ALA A 18 -9.64 -22.11 7.33
N SER A 19 -9.51 -23.16 6.52
CA SER A 19 -8.48 -24.19 6.67
C SER A 19 -7.24 -23.93 5.83
N ASP A 20 -7.27 -22.91 4.97
CA ASP A 20 -6.19 -22.55 4.05
C ASP A 20 -6.36 -21.08 3.63
N CYS A 21 -5.76 -20.18 4.43
CA CYS A 21 -5.97 -18.74 4.37
C CYS A 21 -4.63 -18.03 4.21
N TRP A 22 -4.39 -17.48 3.02
CA TRP A 22 -3.21 -16.66 2.75
C TRP A 22 -3.62 -15.20 2.54
N ILE A 23 -2.73 -14.30 2.93
CA ILE A 23 -2.92 -12.87 2.73
C ILE A 23 -1.63 -12.24 2.19
N ILE A 24 -1.79 -11.17 1.43
CA ILE A 24 -0.67 -10.35 0.96
C ILE A 24 -0.61 -9.09 1.81
N VAL A 25 0.57 -8.78 2.34
CA VAL A 25 0.84 -7.53 3.05
C VAL A 25 2.18 -6.97 2.59
N LYS A 26 2.18 -5.76 2.02
CA LYS A 26 3.37 -5.07 1.49
C LYS A 26 4.19 -5.94 0.51
N GLY A 27 3.50 -6.63 -0.40
CA GLY A 27 4.14 -7.49 -1.40
C GLY A 27 4.73 -8.79 -0.85
N LYS A 28 4.47 -9.13 0.41
CA LYS A 28 4.86 -10.41 1.02
C LYS A 28 3.65 -11.28 1.26
N VAL A 29 3.82 -12.58 1.12
CA VAL A 29 2.76 -13.57 1.28
C VAL A 29 2.88 -14.23 2.65
N PHE A 30 1.79 -14.20 3.40
CA PHE A 30 1.70 -14.77 4.74
C PHE A 30 0.64 -15.87 4.79
N ASP A 31 1.02 -17.01 5.36
CA ASP A 31 0.06 -18.05 5.74
C ASP A 31 -0.46 -17.73 7.15
N VAL A 32 -1.72 -17.33 7.24
CA VAL A 32 -2.38 -16.98 8.49
C VAL A 32 -3.31 -18.08 9.00
N THR A 33 -3.32 -19.26 8.36
CA THR A 33 -4.24 -20.36 8.67
C THR A 33 -4.21 -20.75 10.15
N LYS A 34 -3.00 -20.93 10.71
CA LYS A 34 -2.81 -21.26 12.13
C LYS A 34 -3.05 -20.07 13.04
N PHE A 35 -2.85 -18.86 12.53
CA PHE A 35 -2.98 -17.61 13.27
C PHE A 35 -4.43 -17.08 13.35
N LEU A 36 -5.37 -17.68 12.62
CA LEU A 36 -6.78 -17.27 12.64
C LEU A 36 -7.39 -17.27 14.07
N ALA A 37 -7.00 -18.22 14.91
CA ALA A 37 -7.48 -18.33 16.28
C ALA A 37 -6.78 -17.35 17.24
N ASP A 38 -5.51 -17.05 16.99
CA ASP A 38 -4.66 -16.21 17.83
C ASP A 38 -4.75 -14.71 17.47
N HIS A 39 -5.43 -14.37 16.37
CA HIS A 39 -5.57 -13.00 15.92
C HIS A 39 -6.43 -12.16 16.88
N PRO A 40 -5.89 -11.10 17.51
CA PRO A 40 -6.63 -10.29 18.49
C PRO A 40 -7.87 -9.58 17.92
N GLY A 41 -7.88 -9.26 16.61
CA GLY A 41 -9.04 -8.70 15.92
C GLY A 41 -10.11 -9.74 15.52
N GLY A 42 -9.86 -11.01 15.82
CA GLY A 42 -10.73 -12.13 15.52
C GLY A 42 -10.56 -12.74 14.11
N LYS A 43 -11.03 -13.98 13.95
CA LYS A 43 -10.93 -14.74 12.68
C LYS A 43 -11.75 -14.16 11.52
N LYS A 44 -12.87 -13.50 11.82
CA LYS A 44 -13.83 -13.03 10.80
C LYS A 44 -13.25 -11.96 9.90
N VAL A 45 -12.36 -11.10 10.42
CA VAL A 45 -11.75 -10.03 9.63
C VAL A 45 -10.71 -10.58 8.66
N LEU A 46 -9.90 -11.55 9.09
CA LEU A 46 -8.93 -12.22 8.22
C LEU A 46 -9.61 -13.00 7.10
N LEU A 47 -10.72 -13.69 7.40
CA LEU A 47 -11.48 -14.43 6.38
C LEU A 47 -12.08 -13.53 5.28
N LYS A 48 -12.36 -12.25 5.56
CA LYS A 48 -12.86 -11.31 4.53
C LYS A 48 -11.79 -10.93 3.50
N VAL A 49 -10.53 -10.92 3.93
CA VAL A 49 -9.37 -10.56 3.10
C VAL A 49 -8.54 -11.78 2.69
N ALA A 50 -9.07 -12.99 2.93
CA ALA A 50 -8.43 -14.23 2.55
C ALA A 50 -8.26 -14.31 1.03
N GLY A 51 -7.07 -14.66 0.58
CA GLY A 51 -6.68 -14.71 -0.84
C GLY A 51 -6.54 -13.34 -1.50
N LYS A 52 -6.42 -12.25 -0.73
CA LYS A 52 -6.33 -10.87 -1.26
C LYS A 52 -5.17 -10.10 -0.66
N ASP A 53 -4.90 -8.94 -1.25
CA ASP A 53 -4.05 -7.92 -0.65
C ASP A 53 -4.80 -7.20 0.47
N ALA A 54 -4.28 -7.37 1.69
CA ALA A 54 -4.80 -6.79 2.92
C ALA A 54 -3.91 -5.64 3.43
N THR A 55 -3.01 -5.12 2.60
CA THR A 55 -2.04 -4.07 3.00
C THR A 55 -2.76 -2.84 3.53
N LYS A 56 -3.82 -2.38 2.85
CA LYS A 56 -4.57 -1.18 3.22
C LYS A 56 -5.30 -1.36 4.56
N GLU A 57 -5.99 -2.48 4.73
CA GLU A 57 -6.70 -2.81 5.97
C GLU A 57 -5.71 -3.00 7.13
N PHE A 58 -4.56 -3.62 6.86
CA PHE A 58 -3.52 -3.82 7.85
C PHE A 58 -2.94 -2.49 8.34
N GLU A 59 -2.55 -1.59 7.43
CA GLU A 59 -1.95 -0.29 7.78
C GLU A 59 -2.93 0.63 8.51
N SER A 60 -4.23 0.52 8.24
CA SER A 60 -5.25 1.31 8.94
C SER A 60 -5.45 0.88 10.39
N LEU A 61 -5.13 -0.36 10.74
CA LEU A 61 -5.43 -0.96 12.05
C LEU A 61 -4.19 -1.34 12.85
N HIS A 62 -3.05 -1.51 12.18
CA HIS A 62 -1.82 -2.04 12.77
C HIS A 62 -0.59 -1.24 12.32
N SER A 63 0.34 -1.06 13.25
CA SER A 63 1.64 -0.48 12.92
C SER A 63 2.57 -1.51 12.27
N ALA A 64 3.54 -1.05 11.49
CA ALA A 64 4.55 -1.91 10.85
C ALA A 64 5.40 -2.73 11.86
N GLY A 65 5.41 -2.35 13.14
CA GLY A 65 6.08 -3.11 14.20
C GLY A 65 5.47 -4.49 14.44
N VAL A 66 4.17 -4.64 14.21
CA VAL A 66 3.47 -5.93 14.37
C VAL A 66 3.97 -6.94 13.35
N LEU A 67 4.14 -6.52 12.08
CA LEU A 67 4.72 -7.36 11.04
C LEU A 67 6.13 -7.82 11.41
N LYS A 68 6.99 -6.97 11.98
CA LYS A 68 8.35 -7.39 12.36
C LYS A 68 8.35 -8.53 13.38
N LYS A 69 7.36 -8.57 14.27
CA LYS A 69 7.23 -9.61 15.31
C LYS A 69 6.73 -10.94 14.74
N TYR A 70 5.74 -10.91 13.85
CA TYR A 70 5.07 -12.13 13.36
C TYR A 70 5.52 -12.59 11.97
N SER A 71 6.17 -11.71 11.19
CA SER A 71 6.67 -12.00 9.85
C SER A 71 7.60 -13.21 9.77
N PRO A 72 8.57 -13.46 10.68
CA PRO A 72 9.46 -14.61 10.53
C PRO A 72 8.74 -15.96 10.69
N SER A 73 7.60 -15.99 11.39
CA SER A 73 6.84 -17.23 11.64
C SER A 73 5.75 -17.48 10.61
N LEU A 74 5.19 -16.42 10.01
CA LEU A 74 4.04 -16.50 9.10
C LEU A 74 4.39 -16.27 7.63
N CYS A 75 5.53 -15.63 7.33
CA CYS A 75 5.93 -15.33 5.96
C CYS A 75 6.36 -16.60 5.24
N ILE A 76 5.65 -16.92 4.15
CA ILE A 76 5.96 -18.07 3.30
C ILE A 76 6.76 -17.67 2.06
N GLY A 77 6.73 -16.40 1.67
CA GLY A 77 7.38 -15.91 0.46
C GLY A 77 7.06 -14.47 0.08
N GLU A 78 7.45 -14.12 -1.13
CA GLU A 78 7.23 -12.80 -1.73
C GLU A 78 6.31 -12.90 -2.96
N LEU A 79 5.57 -11.84 -3.26
CA LEU A 79 4.68 -11.80 -4.40
C LEU A 79 5.49 -11.49 -5.68
N ASN A 80 5.53 -12.45 -6.62
CA ASN A 80 6.02 -12.26 -7.98
C ASN A 80 4.84 -12.12 -8.94
N ASP A 81 4.09 -11.03 -8.81
CA ASP A 81 3.34 -10.58 -9.97
C ASP A 81 4.33 -9.86 -10.89
N ASN A 82 4.48 -10.37 -12.12
CA ASN A 82 5.08 -9.63 -13.23
C ASN A 82 4.30 -8.34 -13.57
N GLN A 83 3.29 -7.99 -12.78
CA GLN A 83 2.80 -6.63 -12.64
C GLN A 83 3.69 -5.88 -11.64
N SER A 84 4.87 -5.53 -12.14
CA SER A 84 5.63 -4.36 -11.72
C SER A 84 5.86 -4.20 -10.21
N THR A 85 7.14 -4.33 -9.81
CA THR A 85 7.76 -3.26 -9.03
C THR A 85 7.64 -1.94 -9.80
N GLN A 86 6.43 -1.39 -9.86
CA GLN A 86 6.25 0.03 -9.77
C GLN A 86 6.58 0.33 -8.31
N SER A 87 7.85 0.62 -8.06
CA SER A 87 8.20 1.66 -7.10
C SER A 87 7.08 2.69 -7.13
N ALA A 88 6.37 2.89 -6.03
CA ALA A 88 5.43 3.98 -5.82
C ALA A 88 4.96 4.60 -7.16
N SER A 89 4.07 3.93 -7.87
CA SER A 89 3.22 4.69 -8.76
C SER A 89 2.40 5.56 -7.81
N ASN A 90 2.93 6.77 -7.60
CA ASN A 90 2.10 7.95 -7.48
C ASN A 90 0.89 7.68 -8.36
N GLY A 91 -0.28 7.55 -7.72
CA GLY A 91 -1.54 7.72 -8.40
C GLY A 91 -1.49 9.12 -8.98
N ASP A 92 -0.90 9.22 -10.16
CA ASP A 92 -0.96 10.39 -11.01
C ASP A 92 -2.36 10.40 -11.58
N ASP A 93 -3.30 10.83 -10.74
CA ASP A 93 -4.58 11.33 -11.16
C ASP A 93 -4.40 12.73 -11.81
N GLY A 94 -3.16 13.13 -12.16
CA GLY A 94 -2.78 14.47 -12.61
C GLY A 94 -2.92 15.55 -11.54
N ASN A 95 -3.37 15.19 -10.33
CA ASN A 95 -3.88 16.11 -9.33
C ASN A 95 -3.02 16.12 -8.05
N CYS A 96 -2.61 14.98 -7.50
CA CYS A 96 -1.92 14.93 -6.20
C CYS A 96 -0.46 15.43 -6.26
N PHE A 97 -0.19 16.60 -5.66
CA PHE A 97 1.10 17.27 -5.45
C PHE A 97 1.94 16.64 -4.31
N GLY A 98 3.16 16.11 -4.53
CA GLY A 98 4.12 15.83 -3.43
C GLY A 98 4.67 14.40 -3.38
N GLU A 99 5.49 14.09 -2.37
CA GLU A 99 6.07 12.74 -2.13
C GLU A 99 5.14 11.84 -1.28
N MET A 100 3.98 12.38 -0.86
CA MET A 100 3.02 11.73 0.01
C MET A 100 3.66 11.27 1.33
N VAL A 101 4.59 12.08 1.86
CA VAL A 101 5.24 11.81 3.14
C VAL A 101 4.24 12.13 4.26
N PRO A 102 3.92 11.17 5.16
CA PRO A 102 3.03 11.42 6.28
C PRO A 102 3.49 12.62 7.10
N PHE A 103 2.63 13.63 7.25
CA PHE A 103 2.90 14.91 7.94
C PHE A 103 4.00 15.79 7.31
N GLY A 104 4.65 15.36 6.23
CA GLY A 104 5.65 16.12 5.49
C GLY A 104 5.03 17.03 4.44
N ASP A 105 3.97 16.56 3.78
CA ASP A 105 3.24 17.33 2.77
C ASP A 105 1.96 17.95 3.35
N PRO A 106 1.71 19.25 3.15
CA PRO A 106 0.44 19.86 3.52
C PRO A 106 -0.76 19.23 2.81
N CYS A 107 -1.91 19.16 3.47
CA CYS A 107 -3.13 18.54 2.90
C CYS A 107 -3.62 19.23 1.60
N TRP A 108 -3.38 20.53 1.43
CA TRP A 108 -3.68 21.29 0.20
C TRP A 108 -2.74 20.96 -0.98
N TYR A 109 -1.65 20.24 -0.72
CA TYR A 109 -0.76 19.68 -1.72
C TYR A 109 -1.33 18.38 -2.30
N GLN A 110 -2.01 17.60 -1.47
CA GLN A 110 -2.53 16.26 -1.79
C GLN A 110 -3.90 16.28 -2.50
N ASP A 111 -4.31 17.42 -3.05
CA ASP A 111 -5.56 17.62 -3.81
C ASP A 111 -6.86 17.18 -3.11
N TRP A 112 -6.88 17.30 -1.79
CA TRP A 112 -8.12 17.19 -1.00
C TRP A 112 -9.02 18.39 -1.28
N ASN A 113 -10.31 18.15 -1.51
CA ASN A 113 -11.28 19.21 -1.70
C ASN A 113 -11.47 20.00 -0.39
N LEU A 114 -10.91 21.20 -0.33
CA LEU A 114 -10.97 22.08 0.84
C LEU A 114 -11.84 23.31 0.51
N PRO A 115 -12.64 23.84 1.47
CA PRO A 115 -13.49 25.01 1.23
C PRO A 115 -12.74 26.25 0.71
N TYR A 116 -11.44 26.31 0.97
CA TYR A 116 -10.56 27.43 0.65
C TYR A 116 -9.56 27.13 -0.48
N TYR A 117 -9.57 25.92 -1.05
CA TYR A 117 -8.64 25.51 -2.11
C TYR A 117 -9.39 24.85 -3.27
N ASN A 118 -9.73 25.68 -4.25
CA ASN A 118 -10.57 25.32 -5.40
C ASN A 118 -9.76 25.23 -6.70
N ASP A 119 -10.46 25.02 -7.83
CA ASP A 119 -9.83 24.81 -9.14
C ASP A 119 -8.98 25.99 -9.62
N SER A 120 -9.29 27.23 -9.23
CA SER A 120 -8.47 28.37 -9.67
C SER A 120 -7.08 28.36 -9.02
N HIS A 121 -6.98 27.96 -7.75
CA HIS A 121 -5.70 27.79 -7.06
C HIS A 121 -4.86 26.68 -7.67
N ARG A 122 -5.49 25.56 -8.04
CA ARG A 122 -4.82 24.44 -8.73
C ARG A 122 -4.24 24.87 -10.07
N ARG A 123 -5.00 25.61 -10.88
CA ARG A 123 -4.54 26.15 -12.17
C ARG A 123 -3.36 27.09 -11.99
N PHE A 124 -3.48 28.05 -11.08
CA PHE A 124 -2.39 28.99 -10.81
C PHE A 124 -1.10 28.29 -10.35
N ARG A 125 -1.22 27.32 -9.43
CA ARG A 125 -0.08 26.50 -8.97
C ARG A 125 0.63 25.81 -10.14
N LYS A 126 -0.13 25.24 -11.08
CA LYS A 126 0.41 24.56 -12.26
C LYS A 126 1.22 25.51 -13.14
N GLU A 127 0.67 26.68 -13.45
CA GLU A 127 1.35 27.69 -14.28
C GLU A 127 2.64 28.20 -13.63
N ILE A 128 2.59 28.53 -12.33
CA ILE A 128 3.76 29.03 -11.61
C ILE A 128 4.87 27.97 -11.54
N ARG A 129 4.52 26.69 -11.36
CA ARG A 129 5.53 25.63 -11.36
C ARG A 129 6.17 25.43 -12.72
N ALA A 130 5.37 25.40 -13.79
CA ALA A 130 5.92 25.31 -15.14
C ALA A 130 6.89 26.48 -15.41
N PHE A 131 6.52 27.70 -14.99
CA PHE A 131 7.40 28.86 -15.07
C PHE A 131 8.69 28.68 -14.26
N VAL A 132 8.60 28.20 -13.01
CA VAL A 132 9.77 27.99 -12.14
C VAL A 132 10.71 26.93 -12.73
N GLU A 133 10.18 25.80 -13.19
CA GLU A 133 10.96 24.72 -13.80
C GLU A 133 11.65 25.17 -15.08
N GLU A 134 10.94 25.93 -15.94
CA GLU A 134 11.47 26.39 -17.22
C GLU A 134 12.45 27.56 -17.06
N HIS A 135 12.15 28.53 -16.19
CA HIS A 135 12.84 29.82 -16.17
C HIS A 135 13.75 30.04 -14.94
N ILE A 136 13.51 29.33 -13.82
CA ILE A 136 14.22 29.57 -12.56
C ILE A 136 15.16 28.42 -12.20
N MET A 137 14.73 27.17 -12.39
CA MET A 137 15.50 25.97 -12.02
C MET A 137 15.76 25.02 -13.21
N PRO A 138 16.41 25.48 -14.30
CA PRO A 138 16.67 24.63 -15.46
C PRO A 138 17.89 23.68 -15.30
N PHE A 139 18.40 23.47 -14.07
CA PHE A 139 19.67 22.78 -13.81
C PHE A 139 19.51 21.49 -13.02
#